data_AF-R4U4Z8-F1
#
_entry.id   AF-R4U4Z8-F1
#
_cell.length_a   1.000
_cell.length_b   1.000
_cell.length_c   1.000
_cell.angle_alpha   90.00
_cell.angle_beta   90.00
_cell.angle_gamma   90.00
#
_symmetry.space_group_name_H-M   'P 1'
#
loop_
_entity.id
_entity.type
_entity.pdbx_description
1 polymer ?
#
loop_
_entity_poly.entity_id
_entity_poly.type
_entity_poly.pdbx_seq_one_letter_code
_entity_poly.pdbx_strand_id
1 'polypeptide(L)'
;MRIFLKVLSLSVLFASYPMTLIGCANNTDYRDDRSFLQKEDDKYLSNNQLTLNSKKHALLFGVDGVPYQNIKESLPTAQEVVFKSNFYIQSYETIKGWKSIFWGNILETGTNVFELIKKNDSTIKTAIALQELGPWYVENIFNVPLRNNIDTVIDDENFDYNTVEAINYWAEKLLADINTLTTEGNNFIFAYNGIFDSLKHSNVPDDHPIIKTLLSQYDKIWTNVLKNLPKEDWLIMSTTDHGRNLDGFNHNNNQISSHFSWLLANHDLNAILEHNFSNFYDIRTVILKWLMTN
;
A
#
# COMPACT_ATOMS: atom_id res chain seq x y z
N MET A 1 20.05 8.20 -64.17
CA MET A 1 18.90 9.10 -63.97
C MET A 1 17.92 8.41 -63.03
N ARG A 2 17.78 8.94 -61.80
CA ARG A 2 16.84 8.64 -60.70
C ARG A 2 16.46 7.17 -60.43
N ILE A 3 17.13 6.58 -59.44
CA ILE A 3 16.62 5.43 -58.67
C ILE A 3 15.66 5.99 -57.61
N PHE A 4 14.38 5.59 -57.67
CA PHE A 4 13.39 5.87 -56.64
C PHE A 4 13.55 4.85 -55.50
N LEU A 5 14.04 5.29 -54.33
CA LEU A 5 13.86 4.54 -53.08
C LEU A 5 12.42 4.73 -52.60
N LYS A 6 11.64 3.63 -52.61
CA LYS A 6 10.37 3.53 -51.90
C LYS A 6 10.69 3.33 -50.42
N VAL A 7 10.47 4.37 -49.62
CA VAL A 7 10.46 4.28 -48.16
C VAL A 7 9.15 3.60 -47.75
N LEU A 8 9.22 2.36 -47.28
CA LEU A 8 8.11 1.69 -46.60
C LEU A 8 8.04 2.24 -45.17
N SER A 9 7.03 3.06 -44.91
CA SER A 9 6.66 3.48 -43.56
C SER A 9 6.13 2.27 -42.78
N LEU A 10 6.88 1.83 -41.78
CA LEU A 10 6.44 0.83 -40.82
C LEU A 10 5.48 1.52 -39.82
N SER A 11 4.19 1.52 -40.14
CA SER A 11 3.14 1.89 -39.18
C SER A 11 2.98 0.74 -38.17
N VAL A 12 3.56 0.93 -36.98
CA VAL A 12 3.33 0.06 -35.81
C VAL A 12 1.90 0.28 -35.35
N LEU A 13 1.01 -0.65 -35.69
CA LEU A 13 -0.31 -0.76 -35.05
C LEU A 13 -0.08 -1.23 -33.61
N PHE A 14 -0.35 -0.35 -32.65
CA PHE A 14 -0.58 -0.76 -31.26
C PHE A 14 -1.86 -1.59 -31.22
N ALA A 15 -1.70 -2.90 -31.06
CA ALA A 15 -2.80 -3.78 -30.70
C ALA A 15 -3.25 -3.41 -29.28
N SER A 16 -4.40 -2.73 -29.19
CA SER A 16 -5.17 -2.62 -27.96
C SER A 16 -5.55 -4.01 -27.49
N TYR A 17 -4.96 -4.48 -26.39
CA TYR A 17 -5.40 -5.69 -25.70
C TYR A 17 -6.85 -5.47 -25.23
N PRO A 18 -7.82 -6.28 -25.67
CA PRO A 18 -9.12 -6.28 -25.03
C PRO A 18 -8.95 -6.85 -23.62
N MET A 19 -9.29 -6.05 -22.60
CA MET A 19 -9.61 -6.61 -21.29
C MET A 19 -10.83 -7.50 -21.49
N THR A 20 -10.61 -8.80 -21.61
CA THR A 20 -11.66 -9.80 -21.46
C THR A 20 -12.17 -9.68 -20.03
N LEU A 21 -13.36 -9.08 -19.87
CA LEU A 21 -14.19 -9.25 -18.70
C LEU A 21 -14.43 -10.76 -18.55
N ILE A 22 -13.66 -11.40 -17.68
CA ILE A 22 -13.95 -12.75 -17.22
C ILE A 22 -15.30 -12.67 -16.54
N GLY A 23 -16.24 -13.44 -17.10
CA GLY A 23 -17.65 -13.40 -16.77
C GLY A 23 -17.91 -13.67 -15.29
N CYS A 24 -19.09 -13.21 -14.88
CA CYS A 24 -19.73 -13.46 -13.60
C CYS A 24 -19.52 -14.91 -13.12
N ALA A 25 -18.51 -15.13 -12.28
CA ALA A 25 -18.41 -16.31 -11.45
C ALA A 25 -19.33 -16.10 -10.25
N ASN A 26 -20.12 -17.12 -9.95
CA ASN A 26 -21.08 -17.14 -8.86
C ASN A 26 -20.43 -16.75 -7.52
N ASN A 27 -21.25 -16.12 -6.68
CA ASN A 27 -20.93 -15.35 -5.48
C ASN A 27 -20.44 -16.18 -4.26
N THR A 28 -19.64 -17.22 -4.49
CA THR A 28 -19.05 -18.10 -3.47
C THR A 28 -17.67 -18.56 -3.94
N ASP A 29 -16.61 -17.82 -3.60
CA ASP A 29 -15.22 -18.28 -3.32
C ASP A 29 -14.08 -17.27 -3.57
N TYR A 30 -14.33 -15.97 -3.70
CA TYR A 30 -13.23 -14.96 -3.65
C TYR A 30 -12.51 -14.88 -2.27
N ARG A 31 -12.79 -15.79 -1.32
CA ARG A 31 -12.44 -15.68 0.11
C ARG A 31 -11.24 -16.53 0.57
N ASP A 32 -10.61 -17.35 -0.28
CA ASP A 32 -9.30 -17.96 0.04
C ASP A 32 -8.48 -18.31 -1.23
N ASP A 33 -8.35 -17.38 -2.17
CA ASP A 33 -7.47 -17.51 -3.35
C ASP A 33 -5.97 -17.34 -3.02
N ARG A 34 -5.56 -17.75 -1.81
CA ARG A 34 -4.15 -17.72 -1.42
C ARG A 34 -3.40 -18.85 -2.10
N SER A 35 -2.22 -18.55 -2.64
CA SER A 35 -1.35 -19.59 -3.16
C SER A 35 -0.86 -20.47 -2.00
N PHE A 36 -0.60 -21.76 -2.28
CA PHE A 36 -0.01 -22.67 -1.29
C PHE A 36 1.29 -22.11 -0.71
N LEU A 37 2.11 -21.44 -1.54
CA LEU A 37 3.38 -20.84 -1.14
C LEU A 37 3.18 -19.72 -0.12
N GLN A 38 2.17 -18.86 -0.31
CA GLN A 38 1.83 -17.79 0.64
C GLN A 38 1.46 -18.36 2.02
N LYS A 39 0.72 -19.48 2.06
CA LYS A 39 0.34 -20.15 3.33
C LYS A 39 1.56 -20.72 4.04
N GLU A 40 2.47 -21.34 3.30
CA GLU A 40 3.71 -21.89 3.87
C GLU A 40 4.65 -20.79 4.37
N ASP A 41 4.79 -19.68 3.65
CA ASP A 41 5.57 -18.51 4.09
C ASP A 41 4.99 -17.90 5.38
N ASP A 42 3.68 -17.64 5.43
CA ASP A 42 3.02 -17.10 6.62
C ASP A 42 3.24 -18.01 7.85
N LYS A 43 3.12 -19.33 7.64
CA LYS A 43 3.36 -20.34 8.67
C LYS A 43 4.82 -20.38 9.10
N TYR A 44 5.76 -20.29 8.16
CA TYR A 44 7.19 -20.28 8.45
C TYR A 44 7.55 -19.06 9.30
N LEU A 45 7.16 -17.86 8.84
CA LEU A 45 7.49 -16.60 9.49
C LEU A 45 6.88 -16.48 10.90
N SER A 46 5.69 -17.03 11.12
CA SER A 46 5.05 -17.01 12.44
C SER A 46 5.65 -17.99 13.46
N ASN A 47 6.15 -19.15 12.98
CA ASN A 47 6.55 -20.26 13.86
C ASN A 47 8.06 -20.36 14.11
N ASN A 48 8.89 -19.66 13.33
CA ASN A 48 10.33 -19.76 13.43
C ASN A 48 10.95 -18.48 14.01
N GLN A 49 12.12 -18.64 14.62
CA GLN A 49 12.96 -17.50 15.00
C GLN A 49 13.57 -16.90 13.73
N LEU A 50 13.34 -15.61 13.53
CA LEU A 50 13.86 -14.83 12.43
C LEU A 50 15.13 -14.09 12.88
N THR A 51 16.10 -13.97 11.98
CA THR A 51 17.23 -13.06 12.14
C THR A 51 16.95 -11.82 11.34
N LEU A 52 16.72 -10.70 12.02
CA LEU A 52 16.43 -9.42 11.41
C LEU A 52 17.71 -8.58 11.29
N ASN A 53 17.80 -7.79 10.23
CA ASN A 53 18.93 -6.92 9.93
C ASN A 53 18.56 -5.47 10.23
N SER A 54 19.18 -4.89 11.26
CA SER A 54 18.93 -3.51 11.69
C SER A 54 19.39 -2.44 10.68
N LYS A 55 20.10 -2.82 9.62
CA LYS A 55 20.43 -1.95 8.49
C LYS A 55 19.35 -1.91 7.41
N LYS A 56 18.39 -2.83 7.45
CA LYS A 56 17.28 -2.86 6.50
C LYS A 56 16.09 -2.13 7.06
N HIS A 57 15.40 -1.43 6.16
CA HIS A 57 14.27 -0.58 6.50
C HIS A 57 13.12 -0.81 5.52
N ALA A 58 11.89 -0.72 6.00
CA ALA A 58 10.68 -0.81 5.20
C ALA A 58 9.73 0.36 5.54
N LEU A 59 9.21 1.02 4.52
CA LEU A 59 8.15 2.01 4.63
C LEU A 59 6.94 1.53 3.82
N LEU A 60 5.79 1.41 4.49
CA LEU A 60 4.50 1.22 3.84
C LEU A 60 3.70 2.52 3.94
N PHE A 61 3.46 3.16 2.79
CA PHE A 61 2.56 4.31 2.70
C PHE A 61 1.15 3.86 2.26
N GLY A 62 0.23 3.88 3.22
CA GLY A 62 -1.16 3.53 3.03
C GLY A 62 -2.07 4.72 2.80
N VAL A 63 -3.00 4.57 1.87
CA VAL A 63 -4.10 5.53 1.66
C VAL A 63 -5.44 4.80 1.79
N ASP A 64 -6.41 5.46 2.43
CA ASP A 64 -7.74 4.89 2.67
C ASP A 64 -8.62 4.98 1.42
N GLY A 65 -9.12 3.82 0.98
CA GLY A 65 -10.22 3.73 0.01
C GLY A 65 -9.99 4.45 -1.32
N VAL A 66 -8.88 4.23 -2.03
CA VAL A 66 -8.62 4.97 -3.29
C VAL A 66 -8.83 4.08 -4.53
N PRO A 67 -9.73 4.43 -5.47
CA PRO A 67 -9.87 3.70 -6.73
C PRO A 67 -8.56 3.67 -7.51
N TYR A 68 -8.18 2.49 -8.00
CA TYR A 68 -6.98 2.34 -8.83
C TYR A 68 -7.01 3.25 -10.08
N GLN A 69 -8.18 3.52 -10.66
CA GLN A 69 -8.31 4.37 -11.84
C GLN A 69 -7.81 5.79 -11.58
N ASN A 70 -8.22 6.36 -10.44
CA ASN A 70 -7.88 7.72 -10.04
C ASN A 70 -6.39 7.83 -9.72
N ILE A 71 -5.87 6.78 -9.08
CA ILE A 71 -4.46 6.70 -8.78
C ILE A 71 -3.63 6.43 -10.04
N LYS A 72 -4.04 5.56 -10.96
CA LYS A 72 -3.27 5.25 -12.20
C LYS A 72 -2.92 6.49 -13.02
N GLU A 73 -3.78 7.49 -13.04
CA GLU A 73 -3.56 8.77 -13.75
C GLU A 73 -2.65 9.74 -12.97
N SER A 74 -2.61 9.61 -11.63
CA SER A 74 -1.75 10.40 -10.74
C SER A 74 -0.49 9.65 -10.29
N LEU A 75 -0.37 8.36 -10.59
CA LEU A 75 0.75 7.54 -10.17
C LEU A 75 2.00 7.99 -10.91
N PRO A 76 3.13 8.08 -10.22
CA PRO A 76 4.34 8.62 -10.80
C PRO A 76 4.69 7.88 -12.09
N THR A 77 5.03 8.63 -13.13
CA THR A 77 5.87 8.13 -14.23
C THR A 77 7.32 7.91 -13.78
N ALA A 78 7.58 7.92 -12.47
CA ALA A 78 8.92 7.87 -11.90
C ALA A 78 9.60 6.57 -12.33
N GLN A 79 10.77 6.74 -12.95
CA GLN A 79 11.66 5.65 -13.38
C GLN A 79 12.08 4.69 -12.24
N GLU A 80 11.75 5.03 -10.99
CA GLU A 80 12.19 4.33 -9.78
C GLU A 80 11.19 3.29 -9.25
N VAL A 81 9.95 3.27 -9.77
CA VAL A 81 9.00 2.19 -9.47
C VAL A 81 9.42 0.93 -10.22
N VAL A 82 9.78 -0.12 -9.48
CA VAL A 82 10.23 -1.41 -10.04
C VAL A 82 9.09 -2.41 -10.10
N PHE A 83 8.17 -2.36 -9.14
CA PHE A 83 7.01 -3.24 -9.09
C PHE A 83 5.72 -2.44 -9.08
N LYS A 84 4.78 -2.86 -9.94
CA LYS A 84 3.43 -2.34 -10.01
C LYS A 84 2.47 -3.50 -10.22
N SER A 85 1.52 -3.65 -9.30
CA SER A 85 0.46 -4.64 -9.43
C SER A 85 -0.88 -4.04 -9.09
N ASN A 86 -1.91 -4.66 -9.65
CA ASN A 86 -3.29 -4.47 -9.27
C ASN A 86 -3.91 -5.84 -9.06
N PHE A 87 -4.74 -5.96 -8.04
CA PHE A 87 -5.23 -7.26 -7.62
C PHE A 87 -6.54 -7.14 -6.87
N TYR A 88 -7.25 -8.26 -6.86
CA TYR A 88 -8.45 -8.40 -6.05
C TYR A 88 -8.08 -8.66 -4.60
N ILE A 89 -8.86 -8.07 -3.71
CA ILE A 89 -8.72 -8.17 -2.27
C ILE A 89 -10.05 -8.61 -1.66
N GLN A 90 -9.97 -9.32 -0.54
CA GLN A 90 -11.17 -9.83 0.11
C GLN A 90 -11.91 -8.77 0.94
N SER A 91 -11.31 -7.59 1.05
CA SER A 91 -11.84 -6.48 1.83
C SER A 91 -12.48 -5.42 0.94
N TYR A 92 -13.51 -4.78 1.47
CA TYR A 92 -14.10 -3.54 0.98
C TYR A 92 -14.17 -2.51 2.14
N GLU A 93 -13.47 -2.75 3.25
CA GLU A 93 -13.51 -1.94 4.48
C GLU A 93 -12.13 -1.78 5.10
N THR A 94 -11.91 -0.64 5.76
CA THR A 94 -10.62 -0.24 6.33
C THR A 94 -10.03 -1.24 7.31
N ILE A 95 -10.81 -1.70 8.29
CA ILE A 95 -10.33 -2.66 9.29
C ILE A 95 -9.90 -3.97 8.64
N LYS A 96 -10.71 -4.51 7.73
CA LYS A 96 -10.43 -5.80 7.08
C LYS A 96 -9.26 -5.71 6.10
N GLY A 97 -9.11 -4.57 5.41
CA GLY A 97 -8.03 -4.30 4.46
C GLY A 97 -6.69 -4.28 5.18
N TRP A 98 -6.55 -3.37 6.14
CA TRP A 98 -5.32 -3.26 6.94
C TRP A 98 -5.04 -4.51 7.77
N LYS A 99 -6.06 -5.20 8.28
CA LYS A 99 -5.83 -6.50 8.93
C LYS A 99 -5.23 -7.53 7.98
N SER A 100 -5.73 -7.63 6.75
CA SER A 100 -5.18 -8.56 5.76
C SER A 100 -3.72 -8.25 5.43
N ILE A 101 -3.36 -6.96 5.42
CA ILE A 101 -1.98 -6.50 5.18
C ILE A 101 -1.08 -6.80 6.36
N PHE A 102 -1.47 -6.46 7.59
CA PHE A 102 -0.56 -6.55 8.75
C PHE A 102 -0.54 -7.92 9.43
N TRP A 103 -1.65 -8.67 9.37
CA TRP A 103 -1.78 -9.95 10.06
C TRP A 103 -1.49 -11.14 9.14
N GLY A 104 -1.40 -10.90 7.83
CA GLY A 104 -1.46 -11.98 6.85
C GLY A 104 -2.76 -12.75 7.05
N ASN A 105 -2.72 -14.08 6.99
CA ASN A 105 -3.89 -14.84 7.39
C ASN A 105 -4.02 -14.97 8.92
N ILE A 106 -4.90 -14.13 9.49
CA ILE A 106 -5.20 -14.11 10.92
C ILE A 106 -5.67 -15.46 11.49
N LEU A 107 -6.31 -16.32 10.67
CA LEU A 107 -6.79 -17.64 11.10
C LEU A 107 -5.65 -18.65 11.29
N GLU A 108 -4.53 -18.45 10.61
CA GLU A 108 -3.35 -19.33 10.67
C GLU A 108 -2.29 -18.81 11.65
N THR A 109 -2.14 -17.49 11.76
CA THR A 109 -0.96 -16.87 12.38
C THR A 109 -1.24 -16.22 13.73
N GLY A 110 -2.42 -15.61 13.89
CA GLY A 110 -2.82 -14.88 15.10
C GLY A 110 -1.86 -13.76 15.54
N THR A 111 -0.94 -13.29 14.70
CA THR A 111 0.13 -12.35 15.08
C THR A 111 0.42 -11.39 13.93
N ASN A 112 0.48 -10.10 14.19
CA ASN A 112 0.77 -9.12 13.13
C ASN A 112 2.27 -8.87 12.92
N VAL A 113 2.61 -8.13 11.86
CA VAL A 113 3.98 -7.83 11.46
C VAL A 113 4.78 -7.10 12.55
N PHE A 114 4.16 -6.16 13.28
CA PHE A 114 4.82 -5.42 14.36
C PHE A 114 5.18 -6.34 15.52
N GLU A 115 4.24 -7.21 15.92
CA GLU A 115 4.49 -8.26 16.90
C GLU A 115 5.59 -9.23 16.47
N LEU A 116 5.56 -9.69 15.22
CA LEU A 116 6.59 -10.62 14.73
C LEU A 116 7.97 -9.98 14.75
N ILE A 117 8.08 -8.70 14.39
CA ILE A 117 9.34 -7.97 14.50
C ILE A 117 9.80 -7.97 15.97
N LYS A 118 8.96 -7.52 16.90
CA LYS A 118 9.32 -7.41 18.32
C LYS A 118 9.60 -8.73 19.01
N LYS A 119 8.87 -9.77 18.65
CA LYS A 119 9.09 -11.15 19.13
C LYS A 119 10.47 -11.66 18.73
N ASN A 120 10.92 -11.33 17.52
CA ASN A 120 12.17 -11.87 16.97
C ASN A 120 13.39 -11.03 17.33
N ASP A 121 13.27 -9.70 17.33
CA ASP A 121 14.36 -8.80 17.71
C ASP A 121 13.81 -7.48 18.26
N SER A 122 13.99 -7.26 19.56
CA SER A 122 13.51 -6.05 20.24
C SER A 122 14.31 -4.79 19.89
N THR A 123 15.49 -4.93 19.25
CA THR A 123 16.31 -3.81 18.80
C THR A 123 15.84 -3.20 17.49
N ILE A 124 15.05 -3.95 16.70
CA ILE A 124 14.43 -3.46 15.47
C ILE A 124 13.30 -2.51 15.84
N LYS A 125 13.40 -1.27 15.37
CA LYS A 125 12.45 -0.21 15.73
C LYS A 125 11.28 -0.13 14.75
N THR A 126 10.08 0.07 15.26
CA THR A 126 8.85 0.18 14.49
C THR A 126 8.11 1.48 14.82
N ALA A 127 7.50 2.09 13.81
CA ALA A 127 6.78 3.33 13.98
C ALA A 127 5.54 3.41 13.11
N ILE A 128 4.58 4.24 13.54
CA ILE A 128 3.43 4.63 12.74
C ILE A 128 3.26 6.14 12.72
N ALA A 129 2.85 6.67 11.57
CA ALA A 129 2.36 8.03 11.40
C ALA A 129 0.95 7.96 10.81
N LEU A 130 -0.05 8.36 11.58
CA LEU A 130 -1.45 8.23 11.22
C LEU A 130 -2.06 9.60 10.98
N GLN A 131 -2.67 9.76 9.81
CA GLN A 131 -3.56 10.86 9.54
C GLN A 131 -4.96 10.36 9.26
N GLU A 132 -5.89 10.79 10.11
CA GLU A 132 -7.32 10.51 10.02
C GLU A 132 -7.66 9.03 10.21
N LEU A 133 -7.00 8.39 11.17
CA LEU A 133 -7.36 7.05 11.62
C LEU A 133 -7.78 7.12 13.09
N GLY A 134 -9.09 7.24 13.33
CA GLY A 134 -9.59 7.42 14.70
C GLY A 134 -9.19 6.26 15.64
N PRO A 135 -9.14 6.49 16.97
CA PRO A 135 -8.68 5.50 17.95
C PRO A 135 -9.36 4.13 17.86
N TRP A 136 -10.65 4.12 17.52
CA TRP A 136 -11.40 2.88 17.33
C TRP A 136 -10.86 2.03 16.17
N TYR A 137 -10.46 2.66 15.06
CA TYR A 137 -9.85 1.96 13.93
C TYR A 137 -8.47 1.43 14.30
N VAL A 138 -7.64 2.25 14.97
CA VAL A 138 -6.32 1.84 15.46
C VAL A 138 -6.44 0.60 16.36
N GLU A 139 -7.36 0.63 17.32
CA GLU A 139 -7.65 -0.52 18.19
C GLU A 139 -8.13 -1.73 17.38
N ASN A 140 -8.98 -1.56 16.37
CA ASN A 140 -9.51 -2.70 15.63
C ASN A 140 -8.55 -3.24 14.57
N ILE A 141 -7.60 -2.44 14.07
CA ILE A 141 -6.58 -2.85 13.10
C ILE A 141 -5.41 -3.50 13.84
N PHE A 142 -4.91 -2.82 14.88
CA PHE A 142 -3.72 -3.23 15.58
C PHE A 142 -4.01 -4.02 16.85
N ASN A 143 -5.18 -3.94 17.49
CA ASN A 143 -5.49 -4.47 18.84
C ASN A 143 -4.80 -3.66 19.97
N VAL A 144 -5.48 -3.40 21.09
CA VAL A 144 -4.98 -2.50 22.17
C VAL A 144 -3.65 -2.95 22.80
N PRO A 145 -3.42 -4.24 23.11
CA PRO A 145 -2.13 -4.68 23.66
C PRO A 145 -0.95 -4.45 22.70
N LEU A 146 -1.26 -4.23 21.43
CA LEU A 146 -0.35 -4.30 20.30
C LEU A 146 0.19 -2.93 19.89
N ARG A 147 -0.50 -1.83 20.25
CA ARG A 147 0.10 -0.48 20.21
C ARG A 147 1.36 -0.42 21.08
N ASN A 148 1.45 -1.25 22.13
CA ASN A 148 2.64 -1.35 22.98
C ASN A 148 3.85 -2.00 22.27
N ASN A 149 3.65 -2.65 21.13
CA ASN A 149 4.71 -3.25 20.32
C ASN A 149 5.20 -2.29 19.22
N ILE A 150 4.74 -1.05 19.23
CA ILE A 150 5.14 0.02 18.32
C ILE A 150 5.96 1.03 19.13
N ASP A 151 7.21 1.29 18.72
CA ASP A 151 8.10 2.16 19.51
C ASP A 151 7.72 3.63 19.41
N THR A 152 7.16 4.05 18.27
CA THR A 152 6.82 5.46 18.03
C THR A 152 5.47 5.56 17.31
N VAL A 153 4.58 6.38 17.87
CA VAL A 153 3.25 6.64 17.32
C VAL A 153 3.07 8.14 17.17
N ILE A 154 2.94 8.60 15.93
CA ILE A 154 2.47 9.94 15.60
C ILE A 154 1.03 9.79 15.13
N ASP A 155 0.10 10.43 15.83
CA ASP A 155 -1.34 10.28 15.60
C ASP A 155 -1.96 11.68 15.64
N ASP A 156 -2.22 12.21 14.46
CA ASP A 156 -2.95 13.47 14.31
C ASP A 156 -4.43 13.08 14.19
N GLU A 157 -5.30 13.64 15.04
CA GLU A 157 -6.75 13.29 15.08
C GLU A 157 -7.66 14.47 14.63
N ASN A 158 -7.12 15.69 14.58
CA ASN A 158 -7.89 16.92 14.31
C ASN A 158 -7.59 17.45 12.90
N PHE A 159 -8.27 16.92 11.89
CA PHE A 159 -8.11 17.38 10.51
C PHE A 159 -9.16 18.40 10.11
N ASP A 160 -8.69 19.52 9.56
CA ASP A 160 -9.45 20.25 8.55
C ASP A 160 -8.83 19.90 7.19
N TYR A 161 -9.63 19.41 6.25
CA TYR A 161 -9.22 19.08 4.88
C TYR A 161 -10.18 19.67 3.85
N ASN A 162 -11.00 20.65 4.26
CA ASN A 162 -12.06 21.21 3.43
C ASN A 162 -11.56 22.24 2.42
N THR A 163 -10.25 22.51 2.39
CA THR A 163 -9.61 23.46 1.47
C THR A 163 -8.34 22.89 0.85
N VAL A 164 -7.93 23.45 -0.28
CA VAL A 164 -6.67 23.07 -0.96
C VAL A 164 -5.46 23.37 -0.07
N GLU A 165 -5.50 24.49 0.65
CA GLU A 165 -4.47 24.91 1.61
C GLU A 165 -4.32 23.87 2.72
N ALA A 166 -5.43 23.37 3.25
CA ALA A 166 -5.42 22.38 4.31
C ALA A 166 -4.88 21.02 3.82
N ILE A 167 -5.25 20.58 2.62
CA ILE A 167 -4.65 19.39 1.99
C ILE A 167 -3.13 19.52 1.86
N ASN A 168 -2.64 20.67 1.38
CA ASN A 168 -1.21 20.91 1.24
C ASN A 168 -0.51 20.85 2.60
N TYR A 169 -1.08 21.49 3.63
CA TYR A 169 -0.55 21.46 4.99
C TYR A 169 -0.43 20.02 5.51
N TRP A 170 -1.49 19.22 5.41
CA TRP A 170 -1.47 17.85 5.94
C TRP A 170 -0.52 16.92 5.17
N ALA A 171 -0.41 17.10 3.86
CA ALA A 171 0.59 16.39 3.07
C ALA A 171 2.02 16.74 3.46
N GLU A 172 2.32 18.03 3.65
CA GLU A 172 3.64 18.48 4.12
C GLU A 172 3.95 17.98 5.52
N LYS A 173 2.94 17.97 6.41
CA LYS A 173 3.05 17.41 7.77
C LYS A 173 3.35 15.92 7.73
N LEU A 174 2.63 15.13 6.93
CA LEU A 174 2.85 13.69 6.80
C LEU A 174 4.26 13.40 6.28
N LEU A 175 4.71 14.15 5.29
CA LEU A 175 6.06 14.02 4.76
C LEU A 175 7.12 14.36 5.83
N ALA A 176 6.90 15.40 6.62
CA ALA A 176 7.79 15.76 7.73
C ALA A 176 7.82 14.67 8.81
N ASP A 177 6.69 14.03 9.11
CA ASP A 177 6.61 12.93 10.06
C ASP A 177 7.34 11.69 9.54
N ILE A 178 7.13 11.32 8.27
CA ILE A 178 7.90 10.25 7.61
C ILE A 178 9.40 10.54 7.72
N ASN A 179 9.84 11.74 7.37
CA ASN A 179 11.26 12.14 7.43
C ASN A 179 11.83 12.08 8.86
N THR A 180 11.02 12.42 9.86
CA THR A 180 11.40 12.31 11.28
C THR A 180 11.60 10.85 11.65
N LEU A 181 10.61 10.00 11.36
CA LEU A 181 10.66 8.57 11.67
C LEU A 181 11.80 7.85 10.95
N THR A 182 12.13 8.23 9.71
CA THR A 182 13.28 7.68 8.99
C THR A 182 14.60 8.12 9.62
N THR A 183 14.72 9.38 10.05
CA THR A 183 15.94 9.93 10.67
C THR A 183 16.22 9.32 12.06
N GLU A 184 15.17 8.96 12.79
CA GLU A 184 15.26 8.27 14.08
C GLU A 184 15.72 6.80 13.96
N GLY A 185 15.87 6.31 12.72
CA GLY A 185 16.36 4.97 12.42
C GLY A 185 15.32 3.86 12.61
N ASN A 186 14.03 4.17 12.42
CA ASN A 186 12.99 3.15 12.45
C ASN A 186 13.16 2.17 11.27
N ASN A 187 13.12 0.87 11.57
CA ASN A 187 13.28 -0.22 10.59
C ASN A 187 11.97 -0.55 9.88
N PHE A 188 10.83 -0.39 10.53
CA PHE A 188 9.54 -0.52 9.87
C PHE A 188 8.64 0.66 10.19
N ILE A 189 8.20 1.37 9.16
CA ILE A 189 7.33 2.53 9.27
C ILE A 189 6.04 2.25 8.50
N PHE A 190 4.90 2.47 9.14
CA PHE A 190 3.62 2.58 8.46
C PHE A 190 3.13 4.03 8.51
N ALA A 191 3.03 4.66 7.35
CA ALA A 191 2.46 5.99 7.21
C ALA A 191 1.08 5.87 6.56
N TYR A 192 0.08 6.56 7.10
CA TYR A 192 -1.31 6.44 6.68
C TYR A 192 -1.95 7.80 6.44
N ASN A 193 -2.80 7.89 5.42
CA ASN A 193 -3.65 9.05 5.15
C ASN A 193 -5.09 8.63 4.81
N GLY A 194 -6.04 9.04 5.63
CA GLY A 194 -7.48 8.77 5.48
C GLY A 194 -8.28 9.79 4.65
N ILE A 195 -7.63 10.88 4.22
CA ILE A 195 -8.34 12.07 3.71
C ILE A 195 -9.15 11.78 2.46
N PHE A 196 -8.67 10.90 1.58
CA PHE A 196 -9.40 10.57 0.35
C PHE A 196 -10.76 9.95 0.68
N ASP A 197 -10.77 8.95 1.56
CA ASP A 197 -11.94 8.22 2.00
C ASP A 197 -13.01 9.16 2.60
N SER A 198 -12.58 10.06 3.47
CA SER A 198 -13.47 11.00 4.16
C SER A 198 -14.03 12.08 3.25
N LEU A 199 -13.23 12.59 2.30
CA LEU A 199 -13.75 13.48 1.25
C LEU A 199 -14.81 12.77 0.41
N LYS A 200 -14.63 11.48 0.14
CA LYS A 200 -15.61 10.68 -0.58
C LYS A 200 -16.87 10.38 0.22
N HIS A 201 -16.78 10.12 1.51
CA HIS A 201 -17.97 10.08 2.37
C HIS A 201 -18.69 11.43 2.46
N SER A 202 -17.97 12.52 2.24
CA SER A 202 -18.54 13.88 2.14
C SER A 202 -19.08 14.24 0.75
N ASN A 203 -19.16 13.27 -0.16
CA ASN A 203 -19.64 13.44 -1.54
C ASN A 203 -18.84 14.44 -2.39
N VAL A 204 -17.53 14.56 -2.15
CA VAL A 204 -16.64 15.40 -2.97
C VAL A 204 -16.32 14.70 -4.31
N PRO A 205 -16.67 15.28 -5.47
CA PRO A 205 -16.48 14.63 -6.77
C PRO A 205 -15.01 14.55 -7.18
N ASP A 206 -14.67 13.59 -8.06
CA ASP A 206 -13.29 13.35 -8.50
C ASP A 206 -12.62 14.54 -9.19
N ASP A 207 -13.41 15.39 -9.85
CA ASP A 207 -12.91 16.57 -10.54
C ASP A 207 -12.70 17.78 -9.61
N HIS A 208 -13.10 17.67 -8.34
CA HIS A 208 -12.95 18.73 -7.35
C HIS A 208 -11.47 19.09 -7.11
N PRO A 209 -11.12 20.38 -6.97
CA PRO A 209 -9.73 20.81 -6.77
C PRO A 209 -9.03 20.15 -5.58
N ILE A 210 -9.76 19.88 -4.50
CA ILE A 210 -9.23 19.20 -3.30
C ILE A 210 -8.79 17.77 -3.63
N ILE A 211 -9.60 16.99 -4.35
CA ILE A 211 -9.24 15.60 -4.73
C ILE A 211 -8.01 15.61 -5.64
N LYS A 212 -7.99 16.48 -6.66
CA LYS A 212 -6.83 16.63 -7.56
C LYS A 212 -5.56 17.04 -6.81
N THR A 213 -5.70 17.93 -5.83
CA THR A 213 -4.57 18.35 -4.98
C THR A 213 -4.08 17.18 -4.14
N LEU A 214 -4.98 16.45 -3.48
CA LEU A 214 -4.64 15.31 -2.64
C LEU A 214 -3.89 14.22 -3.42
N LEU A 215 -4.40 13.84 -4.60
CA LEU A 215 -3.74 12.87 -5.47
C LEU A 215 -2.35 13.35 -5.92
N SER A 216 -2.20 14.64 -6.25
CA SER A 216 -0.88 15.22 -6.55
C SER A 216 0.05 15.21 -5.34
N GLN A 217 -0.48 15.38 -4.13
CA GLN A 217 0.31 15.31 -2.91
C GLN A 217 0.79 13.89 -2.59
N TYR A 218 -0.03 12.85 -2.85
CA TYR A 218 0.43 11.46 -2.75
C TYR A 218 1.61 11.17 -3.67
N ASP A 219 1.57 11.65 -4.93
CA ASP A 219 2.69 11.54 -5.87
C ASP A 219 3.95 12.27 -5.36
N LYS A 220 3.80 13.48 -4.81
CA LYS A 220 4.91 14.26 -4.23
C LYS A 220 5.55 13.55 -3.04
N ILE A 221 4.73 13.04 -2.10
CA ILE A 221 5.22 12.29 -0.93
C ILE A 221 6.01 11.08 -1.41
N TRP A 222 5.40 10.26 -2.26
CA TRP A 222 6.04 9.07 -2.82
C TRP A 222 7.37 9.39 -3.51
N THR A 223 7.36 10.37 -4.41
CA THR A 223 8.55 10.79 -5.16
C THR A 223 9.65 11.34 -4.23
N ASN A 224 9.28 12.06 -3.18
CA ASN A 224 10.24 12.60 -2.21
C ASN A 224 10.92 11.47 -1.44
N VAL A 225 10.13 10.53 -0.92
CA VAL A 225 10.62 9.37 -0.18
C VAL A 225 11.56 8.52 -1.05
N LEU A 226 11.17 8.21 -2.28
CA LEU A 226 12.00 7.42 -3.19
C LEU A 226 13.38 8.05 -3.48
N LYS A 227 13.42 9.38 -3.63
CA LYS A 227 14.66 10.10 -3.97
C LYS A 227 15.63 10.26 -2.79
N ASN A 228 15.09 10.32 -1.57
CA ASN A 228 15.87 10.70 -0.38
C ASN A 228 16.30 9.52 0.47
N LEU A 229 15.73 8.32 0.25
CA LEU A 229 16.09 7.12 0.99
C LEU A 229 16.97 6.18 0.16
N PRO A 230 18.05 5.62 0.73
CA PRO A 230 18.96 4.74 0.01
C PRO A 230 18.25 3.45 -0.40
N LYS A 231 18.10 3.25 -1.72
CA LYS A 231 17.31 2.15 -2.31
C LYS A 231 17.80 0.77 -1.87
N GLU A 232 19.09 0.60 -1.67
CA GLU A 232 19.72 -0.66 -1.23
C GLU A 232 19.28 -1.10 0.17
N ASP A 233 18.90 -0.15 1.03
CA ASP A 233 18.56 -0.40 2.43
C ASP A 233 17.06 -0.24 2.69
N TRP A 234 16.36 0.50 1.84
CA TRP A 234 14.93 0.78 1.98
C TRP A 234 14.06 0.03 0.97
N LEU A 235 13.10 -0.73 1.50
CA LEU A 235 11.90 -1.13 0.79
C LEU A 235 10.83 -0.07 1.01
N ILE A 236 10.35 0.52 -0.08
CA ILE A 236 9.31 1.54 -0.07
C ILE A 236 8.13 1.00 -0.86
N MET A 237 6.97 0.94 -0.21
CA MET A 237 5.74 0.42 -0.79
C MET A 237 4.59 1.39 -0.58
N SER A 238 3.66 1.45 -1.53
CA SER A 238 2.41 2.18 -1.36
C SER A 238 1.24 1.39 -1.90
N THR A 239 0.14 1.41 -1.15
CA THR A 239 -1.07 0.65 -1.43
C THR A 239 -2.27 1.39 -0.86
N THR A 240 -3.45 0.97 -1.30
CA THR A 240 -4.68 1.20 -0.55
C THR A 240 -5.13 -0.08 0.12
N ASP A 241 -5.94 0.03 1.15
CA ASP A 241 -6.56 -1.04 1.93
C ASP A 241 -7.86 -1.55 1.34
N HIS A 242 -8.56 -0.71 0.57
CA HIS A 242 -9.70 -1.11 -0.22
C HIS A 242 -9.92 -0.22 -1.43
N GLY A 243 -10.66 -0.72 -2.41
CA GLY A 243 -11.09 0.08 -3.54
C GLY A 243 -12.40 0.80 -3.25
N ARG A 244 -12.89 1.55 -4.23
CA ARG A 244 -14.21 2.17 -4.19
C ARG A 244 -14.97 1.94 -5.48
N ASN A 245 -16.22 2.38 -5.52
CA ASN A 245 -16.95 2.48 -6.79
C ASN A 245 -16.27 3.39 -7.78
N LEU A 246 -16.65 3.23 -9.06
CA LEU A 246 -16.17 4.09 -10.14
C LEU A 246 -16.53 5.57 -9.94
N ASP A 247 -17.58 5.87 -9.17
CA ASP A 247 -17.93 7.24 -8.77
C ASP A 247 -17.18 7.73 -7.52
N GLY A 248 -16.42 6.83 -6.88
CA GLY A 248 -15.64 7.08 -5.69
C GLY A 248 -16.44 7.23 -4.40
N PHE A 249 -17.77 7.17 -4.38
CA PHE A 249 -18.54 7.57 -3.18
C PHE A 249 -18.84 6.43 -2.21
N ASN A 250 -19.07 5.23 -2.72
CA ASN A 250 -19.44 4.08 -1.91
C ASN A 250 -18.45 2.93 -2.12
N HIS A 251 -18.37 2.06 -1.12
CA HIS A 251 -17.78 0.73 -1.21
C HIS A 251 -18.70 -0.24 -0.47
N ASN A 252 -19.03 -1.36 -1.11
CA ASN A 252 -19.78 -2.43 -0.46
C ASN A 252 -19.37 -3.80 -1.00
N ASN A 253 -19.77 -4.82 -0.27
CA ASN A 253 -19.45 -6.22 -0.53
C ASN A 253 -19.92 -6.76 -1.88
N ASN A 254 -20.87 -6.09 -2.55
CA ASN A 254 -21.42 -6.54 -3.84
C ASN A 254 -20.72 -5.89 -5.03
N GLN A 255 -19.74 -5.01 -4.79
CA GLN A 255 -19.11 -4.19 -5.81
C GLN A 255 -17.66 -4.61 -6.03
N ILE A 256 -17.40 -5.19 -7.19
CA ILE A 256 -16.09 -5.70 -7.60
C ILE A 256 -14.98 -4.64 -7.47
N SER A 257 -15.27 -3.37 -7.77
CA SER A 257 -14.28 -2.30 -7.67
C SER A 257 -13.91 -1.93 -6.23
N SER A 258 -14.80 -2.19 -5.25
CA SER A 258 -14.49 -2.04 -3.82
C SER A 258 -13.46 -3.07 -3.35
N HIS A 259 -13.40 -4.20 -4.07
CA HIS A 259 -12.48 -5.30 -3.84
C HIS A 259 -11.22 -5.20 -4.71
N PHE A 260 -10.92 -4.02 -5.26
CA PHE A 260 -9.77 -3.84 -6.14
C PHE A 260 -8.76 -2.91 -5.47
N SER A 261 -7.53 -3.40 -5.32
CA SER A 261 -6.42 -2.61 -4.79
C SER A 261 -5.25 -2.60 -5.76
N TRP A 262 -4.23 -1.85 -5.39
CA TRP A 262 -3.02 -1.61 -6.15
C TRP A 262 -1.83 -1.55 -5.20
N LEU A 263 -0.67 -1.91 -5.71
CA LEU A 263 0.58 -1.85 -4.98
C LEU A 263 1.69 -1.32 -5.89
N LEU A 264 2.45 -0.38 -5.36
CA LEU A 264 3.70 0.10 -5.93
C LEU A 264 4.86 -0.23 -5.00
N ALA A 265 6.01 -0.54 -5.58
CA ALA A 265 7.24 -0.67 -4.81
C ALA A 265 8.50 -0.27 -5.61
N ASN A 266 9.54 0.12 -4.89
CA ASN A 266 10.86 0.42 -5.44
C ASN A 266 11.74 -0.81 -5.70
N HIS A 267 11.26 -2.01 -5.35
CA HIS A 267 11.92 -3.31 -5.58
C HIS A 267 10.99 -4.29 -6.27
N ASP A 268 11.57 -5.33 -6.89
CA ASP A 268 10.80 -6.45 -7.44
C ASP A 268 10.31 -7.34 -6.29
N LEU A 269 9.02 -7.26 -5.98
CA LEU A 269 8.43 -8.01 -4.88
C LEU A 269 8.40 -9.51 -5.15
N ASN A 270 8.34 -9.94 -6.41
CA ASN A 270 8.36 -11.36 -6.75
C ASN A 270 9.73 -11.97 -6.43
N ALA A 271 10.81 -11.20 -6.61
CA ALA A 271 12.15 -11.62 -6.24
C ALA A 271 12.33 -11.74 -4.72
N ILE A 272 11.73 -10.84 -3.94
CA ILE A 272 11.74 -10.91 -2.46
C ILE A 272 10.92 -12.11 -1.97
N LEU A 273 9.76 -12.37 -2.59
CA LEU A 273 8.88 -13.47 -2.22
C LEU A 273 9.38 -14.84 -2.69
N GLU A 274 10.18 -14.88 -3.76
CA GLU A 274 10.53 -16.08 -4.52
C GLU A 274 9.31 -16.76 -5.18
N HIS A 275 8.22 -16.02 -5.32
CA HIS A 275 7.00 -16.40 -6.04
C HIS A 275 6.26 -15.17 -6.52
N ASN A 276 5.23 -15.36 -7.36
CA ASN A 276 4.40 -14.25 -7.81
C ASN A 276 3.60 -13.66 -6.65
N PHE A 277 3.69 -12.35 -6.49
CA PHE A 277 2.83 -11.56 -5.61
C PHE A 277 1.38 -11.74 -6.03
N SER A 278 0.53 -12.09 -5.08
CA SER A 278 -0.85 -12.51 -5.32
C SER A 278 -1.87 -11.53 -4.75
N ASN A 279 -1.69 -11.03 -3.53
CA ASN A 279 -2.66 -10.18 -2.83
C ASN A 279 -2.06 -9.53 -1.56
N PHE A 280 -2.89 -8.84 -0.75
CA PHE A 280 -2.47 -8.16 0.48
C PHE A 280 -1.71 -9.02 1.50
N TYR A 281 -2.00 -10.31 1.61
CA TYR A 281 -1.34 -11.13 2.63
C TYR A 281 0.17 -11.23 2.36
N ASP A 282 0.61 -11.09 1.10
CA ASP A 282 2.03 -11.09 0.74
C ASP A 282 2.79 -9.86 1.26
N ILE A 283 2.10 -8.73 1.53
CA ILE A 283 2.77 -7.50 1.96
C ILE A 283 3.50 -7.71 3.30
N ARG A 284 2.88 -8.41 4.26
CA ARG A 284 3.52 -8.80 5.53
C ARG A 284 4.77 -9.64 5.29
N THR A 285 4.65 -10.66 4.44
CA THR A 285 5.76 -11.57 4.10
C THR A 285 6.91 -10.82 3.44
N VAL A 286 6.60 -9.94 2.49
CA VAL A 286 7.58 -9.06 1.82
C VAL A 286 8.34 -8.22 2.84
N ILE A 287 7.64 -7.56 3.78
CA ILE A 287 8.27 -6.72 4.81
C ILE A 287 9.25 -7.55 5.64
N LEU A 288 8.81 -8.72 6.13
CA LEU A 288 9.63 -9.58 6.97
C LEU A 288 10.83 -10.14 6.22
N LYS A 289 10.64 -10.68 5.01
CA LYS A 289 11.73 -11.18 4.17
C LYS A 289 12.74 -10.08 3.84
N TRP A 290 12.29 -8.86 3.55
CA TRP A 290 13.18 -7.72 3.34
C TRP A 290 14.04 -7.42 4.56
N LEU A 291 13.44 -7.36 5.75
CA LEU A 291 14.16 -7.13 7.00
C LEU A 291 15.12 -8.27 7.36
N MET A 292 15.01 -9.44 6.74
CA MET A 292 15.93 -10.57 6.92
C MET A 292 17.10 -10.57 5.91
N THR A 293 17.09 -9.68 4.91
CA THR A 293 18.17 -9.62 3.91
C THR A 293 19.48 -9.10 4.51
N ASN A 294 20.62 -9.57 3.98
CA ASN A 294 21.96 -9.15 4.43
C ASN A 294 22.39 -7.81 3.85
#